data_AF-A0A9J6AAH8-F1
#
_entry.id   AF-A0A9J6AAH8-F1
#
_cell.length_a   1.000
_cell.length_b   1.000
_cell.length_c   1.000
_cell.angle_alpha   90.00
_cell.angle_beta   90.00
_cell.angle_gamma   90.00
#
_symmetry.space_group_name_H-M   'P 1'
#
loop_
_entity.id
_entity.type
_entity.pdbx_description
1 polymer ?
#
loop_
_entity_poly.entity_id
_entity_poly.type
_entity_poly.pdbx_seq_one_letter_code
_entity_poly.pdbx_strand_id
1 'polypeptide(L)'
;MLISLQSCFSDSSVERCQKRKDVMRLRLLMSYLQNGIEEPWQKISSVTAIFVAEASYVLLDPSHDHYSAISKYLIRSPNANMKSNSGFPLFPSDFLQGIPLFQTFFWSISTNFITERLWMLRLLCSGLNVDDDAQIYIRNAIFETLFSFYVSPISDHESKELIVQKLIIQIVRKSVRIPKMARYLVEQCGLISWSSCAVSSLSWSQCRRNSLVELTVILEGLFERPQWNWELV
;
A
#
# COMPACT_ATOMS: atom_id res chain seq x y z
N MET A 1 38.05 -38.01 -10.17
CA MET A 1 38.60 -36.65 -9.95
C MET A 1 38.09 -35.62 -10.98
N LEU A 2 36.94 -35.82 -11.64
CA LEU A 2 36.35 -34.85 -12.60
C LEU A 2 34.94 -34.35 -12.21
N ILE A 3 34.32 -34.91 -11.16
CA ILE A 3 32.95 -34.53 -10.75
C ILE A 3 32.98 -33.36 -9.74
N SER A 4 34.03 -33.23 -8.93
CA SER A 4 34.09 -32.21 -7.88
C SER A 4 34.49 -30.81 -8.37
N LEU A 5 35.16 -30.68 -9.52
CA LEU A 5 35.54 -29.37 -10.08
C LEU A 5 34.41 -28.68 -10.85
N GLN A 6 33.44 -29.44 -11.36
CA GLN A 6 32.32 -28.88 -12.13
C GLN A 6 31.28 -28.18 -11.22
N SER A 7 31.14 -28.62 -9.96
CA SER A 7 30.21 -27.99 -9.00
C SER A 7 30.68 -26.62 -8.49
N CYS A 8 31.99 -26.44 -8.24
CA CYS A 8 32.52 -25.16 -7.77
C CYS A 8 32.55 -24.06 -8.87
N PHE A 9 32.67 -24.45 -10.15
CA PHE A 9 32.62 -23.51 -11.27
C PHE A 9 31.18 -23.07 -11.61
N SER A 10 30.19 -23.95 -11.41
CA SER A 10 28.77 -23.59 -11.58
C SER A 10 28.29 -22.64 -10.48
N ASP A 11 28.67 -22.85 -9.21
CA ASP A 11 28.18 -22.00 -8.11
C ASP A 11 28.70 -20.56 -8.21
N SER A 12 29.98 -20.36 -8.50
CA SER A 12 30.56 -19.01 -8.62
C SER A 12 30.06 -18.23 -9.85
N SER A 13 29.70 -18.91 -10.94
CA SER A 13 29.14 -18.28 -12.13
C SER A 13 27.64 -17.97 -11.97
N VAL A 14 26.88 -18.86 -11.32
CA VAL A 14 25.48 -18.63 -10.94
C VAL A 14 25.37 -17.48 -9.94
N GLU A 15 26.23 -17.43 -8.93
CA GLU A 15 26.27 -16.35 -7.94
C GLU A 15 26.59 -14.98 -8.58
N ARG A 16 27.56 -14.94 -9.50
CA ARG A 16 27.87 -13.71 -10.28
C ARG A 16 26.72 -13.28 -11.18
N CYS A 17 26.02 -14.23 -11.81
CA CYS A 17 24.84 -13.96 -12.64
C CYS A 17 23.68 -13.44 -11.79
N GLN A 18 23.45 -14.02 -10.61
CA GLN A 18 22.41 -13.60 -9.69
C GLN A 18 22.67 -12.18 -9.18
N LYS A 19 23.89 -11.91 -8.70
CA LYS A 19 24.34 -10.58 -8.30
C LYS A 19 24.16 -9.53 -9.40
N ARG A 20 24.42 -9.89 -10.67
CA ARG A 20 24.20 -9.00 -11.82
C ARG A 20 22.71 -8.70 -12.04
N LYS A 21 21.84 -9.70 -11.89
CA LYS A 21 20.38 -9.55 -12.03
C LYS A 21 19.78 -8.68 -10.93
N ASP A 22 20.26 -8.82 -9.69
CA ASP A 22 19.75 -8.03 -8.55
C ASP A 22 20.21 -6.56 -8.66
N VAL A 23 21.48 -6.33 -9.01
CA VAL A 23 21.99 -4.98 -9.34
C VAL A 23 21.20 -4.35 -10.50
N MET A 24 20.81 -5.14 -11.49
CA MET A 24 20.00 -4.64 -12.61
C MET A 24 18.60 -4.20 -12.16
N ARG A 25 17.94 -4.95 -11.27
CA ARG A 25 16.60 -4.58 -10.76
C ARG A 25 16.63 -3.34 -9.89
N LEU A 26 17.63 -3.19 -9.04
CA LEU A 26 17.82 -1.97 -8.26
C LEU A 26 18.08 -0.76 -9.15
N ARG A 27 18.88 -0.93 -10.22
CA ARG A 27 19.06 0.12 -11.24
C ARG A 27 17.76 0.47 -11.95
N LEU A 28 16.92 -0.51 -12.25
CA LEU A 28 15.60 -0.25 -12.84
C LEU A 28 14.72 0.54 -11.87
N LEU A 29 14.60 0.11 -10.61
CA LEU A 29 13.83 0.84 -9.59
C LEU A 29 14.29 2.29 -9.44
N MET A 30 15.60 2.53 -9.37
CA MET A 30 16.16 3.88 -9.30
C MET A 30 15.91 4.69 -10.58
N SER A 31 15.98 4.05 -11.75
CA SER A 31 15.66 4.71 -13.02
C SER A 31 14.18 5.13 -13.07
N TYR A 32 13.25 4.29 -12.60
CA TYR A 32 11.83 4.69 -12.48
C TYR A 32 11.65 5.88 -11.55
N LEU A 33 12.32 5.87 -10.39
CA LEU A 33 12.26 6.99 -9.45
C LEU A 33 12.81 8.28 -10.08
N GLN A 34 13.97 8.21 -10.73
CA GLN A 34 14.62 9.36 -11.37
C GLN A 34 13.79 9.92 -12.53
N ASN A 35 13.30 9.04 -13.41
CA ASN A 35 12.50 9.45 -14.56
C ASN A 35 11.09 9.92 -14.17
N GLY A 36 10.63 9.63 -12.95
CA GLY A 36 9.36 10.13 -12.44
C GLY A 36 9.40 11.57 -11.95
N ILE A 37 10.60 12.13 -11.75
CA ILE A 37 10.79 13.54 -11.37
C ILE A 37 10.65 14.39 -12.63
N GLU A 38 9.53 15.09 -12.76
CA GLU A 38 9.22 15.97 -13.90
C GLU A 38 9.82 17.37 -13.69
N GLU A 39 9.85 17.85 -12.43
CA GLU A 39 10.28 19.20 -12.10
C GLU A 39 11.49 19.21 -11.14
N PRO A 40 12.41 20.19 -11.27
CA PRO A 40 13.47 20.39 -10.28
C PRO A 40 12.87 20.56 -8.89
N TRP A 41 13.44 19.88 -7.90
CA TRP A 41 12.98 19.92 -6.49
C TRP A 41 11.57 19.39 -6.26
N GLN A 42 11.02 18.60 -7.19
CA GLN A 42 9.76 17.91 -6.97
C GLN A 42 9.86 17.03 -5.71
N LYS A 43 8.93 17.25 -4.78
CA LYS A 43 8.86 16.47 -3.55
C LYS A 43 8.40 15.05 -3.87
N ILE A 44 9.20 14.06 -3.46
CA ILE A 44 8.79 12.66 -3.44
C ILE A 44 7.90 12.44 -2.23
N SER A 45 6.74 11.81 -2.43
CA SER A 45 5.82 11.51 -1.34
C SER A 45 6.37 10.48 -0.38
N SER A 46 5.92 10.52 0.87
CA SER A 46 6.38 9.59 1.90
C SER A 46 6.10 8.14 1.50
N VAL A 47 4.91 7.85 0.95
CA VAL A 47 4.53 6.50 0.51
C VAL A 47 5.45 5.97 -0.61
N THR A 48 5.82 6.82 -1.58
CA THR A 48 6.73 6.41 -2.66
C THR A 48 8.15 6.21 -2.13
N ALA A 49 8.63 7.07 -1.23
CA ALA A 49 9.95 6.92 -0.63
C ALA A 49 10.07 5.62 0.18
N ILE A 50 9.07 5.29 0.99
CA ILE A 50 9.01 4.05 1.76
C ILE A 50 8.91 2.84 0.83
N PHE A 51 8.07 2.92 -0.21
CA PHE A 51 7.98 1.87 -1.22
C PHE A 51 9.34 1.57 -1.85
N VAL A 52 10.07 2.60 -2.30
CA VAL A 52 11.39 2.41 -2.91
C VAL A 52 12.36 1.79 -1.92
N ALA A 53 12.34 2.22 -0.66
CA ALA A 53 13.20 1.65 0.38
C ALA A 53 12.90 0.16 0.62
N GLU A 54 11.62 -0.20 0.83
CA GLU A 54 11.22 -1.59 1.06
C GLU A 54 11.42 -2.46 -0.19
N ALA A 55 11.06 -1.96 -1.37
CA ALA A 55 11.29 -2.66 -2.63
C ALA A 55 12.77 -2.90 -2.88
N SER A 56 13.65 -1.94 -2.54
CA SER A 56 15.09 -2.13 -2.64
C SER A 56 15.57 -3.27 -1.74
N TYR A 57 15.07 -3.36 -0.52
CA TYR A 57 15.39 -4.46 0.40
C TYR A 57 14.89 -5.81 -0.14
N VAL A 58 13.64 -5.87 -0.61
CA VAL A 58 13.08 -7.09 -1.21
C VAL A 58 13.87 -7.54 -2.44
N LEU A 59 14.31 -6.61 -3.29
CA LEU A 59 15.06 -6.92 -4.51
C LEU A 59 16.49 -7.43 -4.25
N LEU A 60 17.01 -7.29 -3.03
CA LEU A 60 18.27 -7.88 -2.61
C LEU A 60 18.13 -9.36 -2.20
N ASP A 61 16.91 -9.84 -1.99
CA ASP A 61 16.63 -11.22 -1.58
C ASP A 61 15.66 -11.90 -2.56
N PRO A 62 16.17 -12.71 -3.50
CA PRO A 62 15.36 -13.48 -4.44
C PRO A 62 14.41 -14.50 -3.79
N SER A 63 14.63 -14.87 -2.53
CA SER A 63 13.77 -15.79 -1.79
C SER A 63 12.56 -15.11 -1.14
N HIS A 64 12.54 -13.78 -1.10
CA HIS A 64 11.47 -13.00 -0.49
C HIS A 64 10.15 -13.16 -1.25
N ASP A 65 9.04 -13.35 -0.54
CA ASP A 65 7.70 -13.60 -1.10
C ASP A 65 7.27 -12.60 -2.18
N HIS A 66 7.54 -11.32 -1.95
CA HIS A 66 7.19 -10.23 -2.88
C HIS A 66 8.19 -10.02 -4.04
N TYR A 67 9.35 -10.69 -4.07
CA TYR A 67 10.40 -10.47 -5.07
C TYR A 67 9.87 -10.61 -6.50
N SER A 68 9.12 -11.68 -6.76
CA SER A 68 8.55 -11.96 -8.08
C SER A 68 7.60 -10.86 -8.54
N ALA A 69 6.75 -10.37 -7.63
CA ALA A 69 5.76 -9.36 -7.96
C ALA A 69 6.39 -7.99 -8.21
N ILE A 70 7.33 -7.56 -7.37
CA ILE A 70 8.09 -6.31 -7.54
C ILE A 70 8.97 -6.38 -8.80
N SER A 71 9.64 -7.51 -9.04
CA SER A 71 10.43 -7.70 -10.25
C SER A 71 9.57 -7.60 -11.51
N LYS A 72 8.38 -8.21 -11.53
CA LYS A 72 7.45 -8.13 -12.68
C LYS A 72 6.96 -6.70 -12.90
N TYR A 73 6.69 -5.99 -11.81
CA TYR A 73 6.30 -4.59 -11.85
C TYR A 73 7.36 -3.70 -12.49
N LEU A 74 8.64 -3.89 -12.18
CA LEU A 74 9.74 -3.12 -12.76
C LEU A 74 10.03 -3.48 -14.22
N ILE A 75 9.85 -4.73 -14.63
CA ILE A 75 10.24 -5.21 -15.96
C ILE A 75 9.15 -4.93 -17.02
N ARG A 76 7.89 -4.73 -16.64
CA ARG A 76 6.82 -4.45 -17.61
C ARG A 76 7.05 -3.10 -18.31
N SER A 77 7.36 -3.18 -19.60
CA SER A 77 7.58 -2.05 -20.51
C SER A 77 6.26 -1.36 -20.88
N PRO A 78 6.24 -0.02 -21.09
CA PRO A 78 5.10 0.71 -21.64
C PRO A 78 4.63 0.24 -23.03
N ASN A 79 5.43 -0.56 -23.74
CA ASN A 79 5.09 -1.06 -25.08
C ASN A 79 4.15 -2.27 -25.09
N ALA A 80 3.73 -2.77 -23.92
CA ALA A 80 2.65 -3.75 -23.83
C ALA A 80 1.30 -3.02 -23.90
N ASN A 81 0.81 -2.88 -25.12
CA ASN A 81 -0.51 -2.56 -25.64
C ASN A 81 -1.74 -3.20 -24.94
N MET A 82 -1.84 -3.12 -23.61
CA MET A 82 -3.08 -3.34 -22.86
C MET A 82 -3.39 -2.09 -22.02
N LYS A 83 -4.26 -1.24 -22.56
CA LYS A 83 -5.08 -0.33 -21.74
C LYS A 83 -6.00 -1.20 -20.89
N SER A 84 -5.65 -1.43 -19.64
CA SER A 84 -6.61 -1.93 -18.66
C SER A 84 -6.08 -1.69 -17.25
N ASN A 85 -6.71 -0.78 -16.52
CA ASN A 85 -7.19 -0.85 -15.13
C ASN A 85 -6.32 -1.55 -14.06
N SER A 86 -5.04 -1.78 -14.33
CA SER A 86 -4.10 -2.49 -13.49
C SER A 86 -3.08 -1.45 -13.05
N GLY A 87 -2.90 -1.28 -11.74
CA GLY A 87 -2.15 -0.19 -11.11
C GLY A 87 -0.64 -0.16 -11.43
N PHE A 88 -0.30 -0.09 -12.72
CA PHE A 88 1.03 0.05 -13.27
C PHE A 88 1.22 1.50 -13.77
N PRO A 89 2.38 2.11 -13.52
CA PRO A 89 2.72 3.41 -14.09
C PRO A 89 2.94 3.22 -15.60
N LEU A 90 2.05 3.79 -16.42
CA LEU A 90 2.18 3.75 -17.87
C LEU A 90 3.34 4.63 -18.34
N PHE A 91 3.61 5.70 -17.60
CA PHE A 91 4.77 6.55 -17.76
C PHE A 91 5.55 6.66 -16.44
N PRO A 92 6.89 6.86 -16.47
CA PRO A 92 7.67 7.06 -15.27
C PRO A 92 7.13 8.19 -14.36
N SER A 93 6.52 9.24 -14.94
CA SER A 93 5.87 10.30 -14.17
C SER A 93 4.66 9.86 -13.37
N ASP A 94 3.93 8.84 -13.81
CA ASP A 94 2.82 8.25 -13.05
C ASP A 94 3.31 7.55 -11.77
N PHE A 95 4.59 7.16 -11.72
CA PHE A 95 5.19 6.50 -10.55
C PHE A 95 5.17 7.39 -9.31
N LEU A 96 5.36 8.69 -9.46
CA LEU A 96 5.31 9.64 -8.33
C LEU A 96 3.88 10.07 -7.97
N GLN A 97 2.92 9.89 -8.88
CA GLN A 97 1.53 10.30 -8.67
C GLN A 97 0.61 9.14 -8.23
N GLY A 98 1.07 7.90 -8.35
CA GLY A 98 0.37 6.69 -7.93
C GLY A 98 0.88 6.12 -6.60
N ILE A 99 0.16 5.14 -6.06
CA ILE A 99 0.69 4.24 -5.02
C ILE A 99 1.11 2.94 -5.72
N PRO A 100 2.42 2.67 -5.87
CA PRO A 100 2.92 1.49 -6.57
C PRO A 100 2.30 0.19 -6.03
N LEU A 101 1.94 -0.71 -6.95
CA LEU A 101 1.41 -2.05 -6.65
C LEU A 101 0.09 -2.12 -5.86
N PHE A 102 -0.53 -1.00 -5.50
CA PHE A 102 -1.73 -1.01 -4.64
C PHE A 102 -2.84 -1.90 -5.18
N GLN A 103 -3.28 -1.69 -6.42
CA GLN A 103 -4.34 -2.50 -7.03
C GLN A 103 -3.93 -3.97 -7.17
N THR A 104 -2.67 -4.23 -7.52
CA THR A 104 -2.14 -5.59 -7.73
C THR A 104 -2.14 -6.40 -6.45
N PHE A 105 -1.68 -5.82 -5.34
CA PHE A 105 -1.53 -6.53 -4.07
C PHE A 105 -2.82 -6.54 -3.27
N PHE A 106 -3.58 -5.44 -3.28
CA PHE A 106 -4.78 -5.32 -2.46
C PHE A 106 -5.90 -6.25 -2.94
N TRP A 107 -6.09 -6.34 -4.26
CA TRP A 107 -7.09 -7.22 -4.89
C TRP A 107 -6.51 -8.55 -5.38
N SER A 108 -5.34 -8.93 -4.86
CA SER A 108 -4.73 -10.20 -5.22
C SER A 108 -5.63 -11.37 -4.81
N ILE A 109 -5.68 -12.36 -5.70
CA ILE A 109 -6.31 -13.67 -5.50
C ILE A 109 -5.25 -14.79 -5.39
N SER A 110 -3.98 -14.41 -5.20
CA SER A 110 -2.87 -15.35 -5.04
C SER A 110 -2.99 -16.13 -3.74
N THR A 111 -2.26 -17.24 -3.58
CA THR A 111 -2.18 -17.95 -2.29
C THR A 111 -1.57 -17.11 -1.17
N ASN A 112 -0.88 -16.01 -1.52
CA ASN A 112 -0.20 -15.10 -0.60
C ASN A 112 -0.95 -13.77 -0.43
N PHE A 113 -2.24 -13.71 -0.82
CA PHE A 113 -3.02 -12.46 -0.82
C PHE A 113 -3.02 -11.74 0.53
N ILE A 114 -3.01 -12.48 1.65
CA ILE A 114 -2.92 -11.89 2.99
C ILE A 114 -1.59 -11.15 3.17
N THR A 115 -0.47 -11.78 2.82
CA THR A 115 0.86 -11.17 2.94
C THR A 115 0.96 -9.92 2.07
N GLU A 116 0.43 -9.98 0.85
CA GLU A 116 0.39 -8.86 -0.10
C GLU A 116 -0.47 -7.70 0.43
N ARG A 117 -1.69 -7.98 0.93
CA ARG A 117 -2.57 -6.98 1.55
C ARG A 117 -1.95 -6.35 2.79
N LEU A 118 -1.34 -7.16 3.67
CA LEU A 118 -0.67 -6.66 4.87
C LEU A 118 0.50 -5.75 4.53
N TRP A 119 1.28 -6.10 3.50
CA TRP A 119 2.37 -5.26 3.02
C TRP A 119 1.86 -3.91 2.53
N MET A 120 0.82 -3.91 1.68
CA MET A 120 0.22 -2.66 1.22
C MET A 120 -0.38 -1.83 2.36
N LEU A 121 -1.12 -2.43 3.30
CA LEU A 121 -1.70 -1.70 4.41
C LEU A 121 -0.63 -1.09 5.32
N ARG A 122 0.50 -1.78 5.55
CA ARG A 122 1.64 -1.23 6.28
C ARG A 122 2.28 -0.07 5.54
N LEU A 123 2.46 -0.19 4.22
CA LEU A 123 2.96 0.87 3.38
C LEU A 123 2.06 2.12 3.44
N LEU A 124 0.74 1.94 3.33
CA LEU A 124 -0.24 3.02 3.44
C LEU A 124 -0.23 3.66 4.84
N CYS A 125 -0.16 2.85 5.89
CA CYS A 125 -0.09 3.35 7.25
C CYS A 125 1.16 4.19 7.47
N SER A 126 2.32 3.73 6.99
CA SER A 126 3.60 4.44 7.14
C SER A 126 3.73 5.63 6.20
N GLY A 127 3.05 5.63 5.06
CA GLY A 127 3.21 6.62 3.99
C GLY A 127 2.31 7.86 4.09
N LEU A 128 1.33 7.90 4.98
CA LEU A 128 0.47 9.06 5.19
C LEU A 128 0.86 9.76 6.51
N ASN A 129 1.68 10.80 6.44
CA ASN A 129 2.22 11.46 7.64
C ASN A 129 1.88 12.96 7.72
N VAL A 130 1.87 13.66 6.59
CA VAL A 130 1.63 15.11 6.52
C VAL A 130 0.55 15.44 5.49
N ASP A 131 -0.01 16.66 5.53
CA ASP A 131 -1.04 17.11 4.57
C ASP A 131 -0.59 17.04 3.10
N ASP A 132 0.71 17.15 2.83
CA ASP A 132 1.25 17.00 1.47
C ASP A 132 1.11 15.57 0.93
N ASP A 133 1.15 14.55 1.80
CA ASP A 133 0.97 13.16 1.39
C ASP A 133 -0.50 12.88 1.02
N ALA A 134 -1.45 13.64 1.55
CA ALA A 134 -2.89 13.42 1.41
C ALA A 134 -3.34 13.38 -0.05
N GLN A 135 -2.77 14.20 -0.93
CA GLN A 135 -3.22 14.28 -2.33
C GLN A 135 -3.06 12.97 -3.08
N ILE A 136 -2.01 12.20 -2.78
CA ILE A 136 -1.80 10.90 -3.44
C ILE A 136 -2.85 9.90 -2.99
N TYR A 137 -3.26 9.92 -1.72
CA TYR A 137 -4.30 9.03 -1.21
C TYR A 137 -5.68 9.37 -1.79
N ILE A 138 -5.97 10.66 -1.92
CA ILE A 138 -7.20 11.18 -2.54
C ILE A 138 -7.25 10.80 -4.03
N ARG A 139 -6.20 11.13 -4.81
CA ARG A 139 -6.13 10.85 -6.25
C ARG A 139 -6.29 9.36 -6.57
N ASN A 140 -5.79 8.49 -5.70
CA ASN A 140 -5.82 7.04 -5.89
C ASN A 140 -7.05 6.36 -5.22
N ALA A 141 -8.02 7.13 -4.71
CA ALA A 141 -9.25 6.64 -4.08
C ALA A 141 -9.00 5.54 -3.03
N ILE A 142 -7.97 5.75 -2.20
CA ILE A 142 -7.49 4.73 -1.27
C ILE A 142 -8.55 4.41 -0.22
N PHE A 143 -9.18 5.43 0.37
CA PHE A 143 -10.10 5.22 1.49
C PHE A 143 -11.45 4.66 1.05
N GLU A 144 -11.91 5.03 -0.13
CA GLU A 144 -13.08 4.44 -0.79
C GLU A 144 -12.86 2.94 -1.00
N THR A 145 -11.66 2.57 -1.46
CA THR A 145 -11.25 1.18 -1.63
C THR A 145 -11.21 0.45 -0.28
N LEU A 146 -10.59 1.04 0.75
CA LEU A 146 -10.48 0.45 2.08
C LEU A 146 -11.86 0.28 2.77
N PHE A 147 -12.73 1.28 2.65
CA PHE A 147 -14.07 1.25 3.24
C PHE A 147 -14.95 0.21 2.58
N SER A 148 -14.95 0.16 1.24
CA SER A 148 -15.66 -0.85 0.47
C SER A 148 -15.19 -2.27 0.82
N PHE A 149 -13.86 -2.46 0.92
CA PHE A 149 -13.30 -3.74 1.32
C PHE A 149 -13.70 -4.14 2.75
N TYR A 150 -13.68 -3.22 3.71
CA TYR A 150 -13.99 -3.51 5.11
C TYR A 150 -15.44 -3.99 5.32
N VAL A 151 -16.39 -3.47 4.53
CA VAL A 151 -17.82 -3.85 4.62
C VAL A 151 -18.14 -5.08 3.76
N SER A 152 -17.22 -5.51 2.89
CA SER A 152 -17.43 -6.63 1.98
C SER A 152 -17.46 -7.98 2.73
N PRO A 153 -18.34 -8.92 2.32
CA PRO A 153 -18.33 -10.32 2.80
C PRO A 153 -17.00 -11.05 2.53
N ILE A 154 -16.18 -10.55 1.60
CA ILE A 154 -14.85 -11.09 1.29
C ILE A 154 -13.84 -10.83 2.43
N SER A 155 -14.22 -10.03 3.43
CA SER A 155 -13.44 -9.80 4.64
C SER A 155 -13.86 -10.69 5.82
N ASP A 156 -14.46 -11.85 5.51
CA ASP A 156 -15.02 -12.80 6.48
C ASP A 156 -14.01 -13.24 7.55
N HIS A 157 -14.55 -13.61 8.71
CA HIS A 157 -13.88 -13.62 10.02
C HIS A 157 -12.83 -14.72 10.26
N GLU A 158 -11.97 -15.02 9.29
CA GLU A 158 -10.74 -15.75 9.56
C GLU A 158 -9.76 -14.89 10.37
N SER A 159 -9.03 -15.51 11.30
CA SER A 159 -8.11 -14.83 12.22
C SER A 159 -7.10 -13.91 11.52
N LYS A 160 -6.72 -14.23 10.28
CA LYS A 160 -5.78 -13.44 9.47
C LYS A 160 -6.44 -12.19 8.84
N GLU A 161 -7.71 -12.27 8.46
CA GLU A 161 -8.45 -11.13 7.91
C GLU A 161 -8.80 -10.10 8.99
N LEU A 162 -8.93 -10.54 10.25
CA LEU A 162 -9.04 -9.62 11.39
C LEU A 162 -7.82 -8.69 11.52
N ILE A 163 -6.62 -9.17 11.17
CA ILE A 163 -5.40 -8.33 11.20
C ILE A 163 -5.48 -7.25 10.11
N VAL A 164 -5.97 -7.63 8.92
CA VAL A 164 -6.19 -6.71 7.79
C VAL A 164 -7.22 -5.64 8.18
N GLN A 165 -8.37 -6.03 8.72
CA GLN A 165 -9.41 -5.11 9.21
C GLN A 165 -8.88 -4.18 10.30
N LYS A 166 -8.09 -4.69 11.25
CA LYS A 166 -7.49 -3.86 12.30
C LYS A 166 -6.53 -2.82 11.72
N LEU A 167 -5.72 -3.19 10.73
CA LEU A 167 -4.84 -2.22 10.06
C LEU A 167 -5.64 -1.14 9.33
N ILE A 168 -6.77 -1.48 8.70
CA ILE A 168 -7.66 -0.48 8.08
C ILE A 168 -8.13 0.53 9.13
N ILE A 169 -8.66 0.07 10.27
CA ILE A 169 -9.08 0.96 11.37
C ILE A 169 -7.91 1.85 11.84
N GLN A 170 -6.71 1.29 11.98
CA GLN A 170 -5.52 2.05 12.36
C GLN A 170 -5.15 3.14 11.33
N ILE A 171 -5.22 2.83 10.03
CA ILE A 171 -4.97 3.79 8.95
C ILE A 171 -6.00 4.91 9.03
N VAL A 172 -7.28 4.59 9.17
CA VAL A 172 -8.37 5.58 9.29
C VAL A 172 -8.14 6.49 10.50
N ARG A 173 -7.83 5.90 11.66
CA ARG A 173 -7.49 6.65 12.89
C ARG A 173 -6.29 7.57 12.71
N LYS A 174 -5.27 7.12 11.99
CA LYS A 174 -4.12 7.97 11.69
C LYS A 174 -4.52 9.13 10.77
N SER A 175 -5.37 8.84 9.78
CA SER A 175 -5.76 9.77 8.72
C SER A 175 -6.64 10.91 9.22
N VAL A 176 -7.57 10.65 10.14
CA VAL A 176 -8.37 11.72 10.76
C VAL A 176 -7.55 12.71 11.59
N ARG A 177 -6.28 12.38 11.88
CA ARG A 177 -5.37 13.34 12.55
C ARG A 177 -4.83 14.40 11.60
N ILE A 178 -4.87 14.16 10.29
CA ILE A 178 -4.42 15.06 9.23
C ILE A 178 -5.65 15.85 8.74
N PRO A 179 -5.69 17.20 8.92
CA PRO A 179 -6.88 18.00 8.66
C PRO A 179 -7.48 17.81 7.26
N LYS A 180 -6.64 17.81 6.22
CA LYS A 180 -7.09 17.63 4.83
C LYS A 180 -7.72 16.26 4.59
N MET A 181 -7.14 15.21 5.17
CA MET A 181 -7.70 13.87 5.09
C MET A 181 -8.97 13.74 5.90
N ALA A 182 -9.04 14.27 7.11
CA ALA A 182 -10.26 14.27 7.91
C ALA A 182 -11.44 14.88 7.13
N ARG A 183 -11.21 16.02 6.48
CA ARG A 183 -12.20 16.66 5.60
C ARG A 183 -12.67 15.75 4.48
N TYR A 184 -11.71 15.22 3.72
CA TYR A 184 -12.00 14.33 2.61
C TYR A 184 -12.79 13.08 3.04
N LEU A 185 -12.39 12.48 4.16
CA LEU A 185 -13.03 11.27 4.69
C LEU A 185 -14.49 11.51 5.07
N VAL A 186 -14.78 12.65 5.69
CA VAL A 186 -16.15 13.02 6.10
C VAL A 186 -16.99 13.42 4.90
N GLU A 187 -16.49 14.32 4.05
CA GLU A 187 -17.26 14.92 2.96
C GLU A 187 -17.41 14.00 1.74
N GLN A 188 -16.40 13.17 1.43
CA GLN A 188 -16.33 12.42 0.17
C GLN A 188 -16.37 10.90 0.36
N CYS A 189 -15.76 10.37 1.43
CA CYS A 189 -15.70 8.91 1.64
C CYS A 189 -16.84 8.36 2.50
N GLY A 190 -17.65 9.22 3.13
CA GLY A 190 -18.74 8.77 4.01
C GLY A 190 -18.24 8.14 5.32
N LEU A 191 -17.20 8.69 5.94
CA LEU A 191 -16.62 8.15 7.18
C LEU A 191 -17.66 7.93 8.28
N ILE A 192 -18.63 8.83 8.45
CA ILE A 192 -19.65 8.73 9.50
C ILE A 192 -20.55 7.50 9.27
N SER A 193 -21.05 7.32 8.05
CA SER A 193 -21.90 6.16 7.71
C SER A 193 -21.12 4.86 7.74
N TRP A 194 -19.87 4.87 7.27
CA TRP A 194 -18.97 3.72 7.36
C TRP A 194 -18.68 3.33 8.81
N SER A 195 -18.40 4.29 9.69
CA SER A 195 -18.18 4.03 11.12
C SER A 195 -19.39 3.38 11.78
N SER A 196 -20.60 3.85 11.46
CA SER A 196 -21.84 3.24 11.95
C SER A 196 -21.98 1.80 11.48
N CYS A 197 -21.76 1.53 10.19
CA CYS A 197 -21.80 0.19 9.62
C CYS A 197 -20.75 -0.74 10.24
N ALA A 198 -19.53 -0.25 10.44
CA ALA A 198 -18.44 -0.98 11.07
C ALA A 198 -18.78 -1.38 12.51
N VAL A 199 -19.38 -0.48 13.31
CA VAL A 199 -19.83 -0.80 14.67
C VAL A 199 -20.91 -1.89 14.66
N SER A 200 -21.86 -1.84 13.72
CA SER A 200 -22.90 -2.87 13.59
C SER A 200 -22.31 -4.22 13.20
N SER A 201 -21.38 -4.27 12.24
CA SER A 201 -20.71 -5.53 11.85
C SER A 201 -19.83 -6.10 12.96
N LEU A 202 -19.36 -5.24 13.89
CA LEU A 202 -18.57 -5.61 15.07
C LEU A 202 -19.39 -6.31 16.17
N SER A 203 -20.66 -5.93 16.34
CA SER A 203 -21.55 -6.44 17.41
C SER A 203 -21.88 -7.94 17.33
N TRP A 204 -21.61 -8.60 16.20
CA TRP A 204 -21.95 -10.02 15.99
C TRP A 204 -20.88 -11.02 16.48
N SER A 205 -19.70 -10.59 16.95
CA SER A 205 -18.67 -11.55 17.41
C SER A 205 -17.87 -11.14 18.66
N GLN A 206 -17.67 -12.12 19.55
CA GLN A 206 -17.22 -11.99 20.96
C GLN A 206 -15.79 -11.44 21.16
N CYS A 207 -14.99 -11.26 20.11
CA CYS A 207 -13.54 -10.99 20.20
C CYS A 207 -13.14 -9.50 20.17
N ARG A 208 -14.09 -8.55 20.21
CA ARG A 208 -13.89 -7.21 19.59
C ARG A 208 -14.06 -5.97 20.49
N ARG A 209 -13.76 -6.05 21.79
CA ARG A 209 -13.77 -4.86 22.69
C ARG A 209 -12.79 -3.76 22.25
N ASN A 210 -11.61 -4.13 21.72
CA ASN A 210 -10.58 -3.14 21.35
C ASN A 210 -10.94 -2.35 20.08
N SER A 211 -11.61 -2.97 19.11
CA SER A 211 -11.98 -2.31 17.85
C SER A 211 -13.11 -1.30 18.01
N LEU A 212 -14.03 -1.53 18.95
CA LEU A 212 -15.05 -0.54 19.30
C LEU A 212 -14.43 0.71 19.92
N VAL A 213 -13.47 0.53 20.85
CA VAL A 213 -12.72 1.66 21.44
C VAL A 213 -11.97 2.44 20.37
N GLU A 214 -11.36 1.77 19.39
CA GLU A 214 -10.66 2.44 18.29
C GLU A 214 -11.60 3.27 17.40
N LEU A 215 -12.81 2.79 17.11
CA LEU A 215 -13.82 3.54 16.35
C LEU A 215 -14.40 4.71 17.16
N THR A 216 -14.62 4.54 18.46
CA THR A 216 -15.04 5.65 19.33
C THR A 216 -13.97 6.74 19.36
N VAL A 217 -12.69 6.39 19.47
CA VAL A 217 -11.58 7.35 19.41
C VAL A 217 -11.49 8.06 18.06
N ILE A 218 -11.87 7.40 16.95
CA ILE A 218 -11.96 8.06 15.64
C ILE A 218 -13.05 9.14 15.67
N LEU A 219 -14.22 8.84 16.22
CA LEU A 219 -15.33 9.78 16.32
C LEU A 219 -14.98 10.94 17.28
N GLU A 220 -14.48 10.65 18.48
CA GLU A 220 -14.02 11.66 19.45
C GLU A 220 -12.95 12.58 18.84
N GLY A 221 -11.96 12.02 18.12
CA GLY A 221 -10.93 12.80 17.45
C GLY A 221 -11.42 13.70 16.32
N LEU A 222 -12.62 13.45 15.77
CA LEU A 222 -13.30 14.35 14.84
C LEU A 222 -14.05 15.46 15.60
N PHE A 223 -14.74 15.12 16.70
CA PHE A 223 -15.56 16.05 17.48
C PHE A 223 -14.75 17.03 18.35
N GLU A 224 -13.55 16.65 18.81
CA GLU A 224 -12.69 17.51 19.65
C GLU A 224 -11.99 18.65 18.88
N ARG A 225 -12.16 18.75 17.55
CA ARG A 225 -11.48 19.78 16.76
C ARG A 225 -12.35 21.04 16.59
N PRO A 226 -11.97 22.19 17.20
CA PRO A 226 -12.74 23.44 17.16
C PRO A 226 -12.76 24.13 15.78
N GLN A 227 -12.14 23.54 14.75
CA GLN A 227 -12.09 24.09 13.40
C GLN A 227 -13.30 23.68 12.53
N TRP A 228 -14.13 22.77 13.00
CA TRP A 228 -15.36 22.36 12.31
C TRP A 228 -16.52 23.20 12.82
N ASN A 229 -16.92 24.21 12.04
CA ASN A 229 -18.20 24.85 12.28
C ASN A 229 -19.28 23.93 11.71
N TRP A 230 -19.83 23.06 12.55
CA TRP A 230 -20.83 22.05 12.18
C TRP A 230 -22.19 22.66 11.73
N GLU A 231 -22.30 23.98 11.67
CA GLU A 231 -23.50 24.72 11.27
C GLU A 231 -23.74 24.79 9.75
N LEU A 232 -22.91 24.12 8.93
CA LEU A 232 -23.05 24.11 7.46
C LEU A 232 -23.09 22.70 6.84
N VAL A 233 -23.39 21.67 7.62
CA VAL A 233 -23.73 20.32 7.15
C VAL A 233 -25.20 20.05 7.44
#